data_AF-A0A8D8DDE9-F1
#
_entry.id   AF-A0A8D8DDE9-F1
#
_cell.length_a   1.000
_cell.length_b   1.000
_cell.length_c   1.000
_cell.angle_alpha   90.00
_cell.angle_beta   90.00
_cell.angle_gamma   90.00
#
_symmetry.space_group_name_H-M   'P 1'
#
loop_
_entity.id
_entity.type
_entity.pdbx_description
1 polymer ?
#
loop_
_entity_poly.entity_id
_entity_poly.type
_entity_poly.pdbx_seq_one_letter_code
_entity_poly.pdbx_strand_id
1 'polypeptide(L)'
;PPCRNGECVGVNTCQCFRGFRQVTGSTECAPECDVEVADCGIEPNRCSCEEGFEFENHRCIPQCDATCSNGLCTGPNNCTCDEGFIQDTLRPNMCVPICTSLCHNGACVVPNTCQCLPGYHQSNTVPNSCEPSCDPKYVDVRNGHCISLNVLQCNEGFVLEYSPLSGLIHYL
;
A
#
# COMPACT_ATOMS: atom_id res chain seq x y z
N PRO A 1 -20.95 -46.63 16.43
CA PRO A 1 -21.26 -45.45 17.29
C PRO A 1 -21.98 -44.39 16.45
N PRO A 2 -22.87 -43.55 17.02
CA PRO A 2 -23.49 -42.45 16.28
C PRO A 2 -22.45 -41.39 15.93
N CYS A 3 -22.63 -40.72 14.79
CA CYS A 3 -21.84 -39.54 14.45
C CYS A 3 -22.17 -38.39 15.41
N ARG A 4 -21.16 -37.75 15.99
CA ARG A 4 -21.30 -36.52 16.78
C ARG A 4 -21.04 -35.32 15.86
N ASN A 5 -22.00 -34.40 15.76
CA ASN A 5 -21.99 -33.24 14.84
C ASN A 5 -21.95 -33.59 13.34
N GLY A 6 -22.61 -34.70 12.97
CA GLY A 6 -22.75 -35.10 11.57
C GLY A 6 -23.78 -36.21 11.40
N GLU A 7 -24.02 -36.57 10.15
CA GLU A 7 -24.92 -37.65 9.75
C GLU A 7 -24.13 -38.90 9.38
N CYS A 8 -24.62 -40.08 9.79
CA CYS A 8 -24.00 -41.35 9.44
C CYS A 8 -24.24 -41.65 7.95
N VAL A 9 -23.19 -41.69 7.14
CA VAL A 9 -23.26 -42.06 5.71
C VAL A 9 -22.58 -43.39 5.40
N GLY A 10 -21.87 -43.97 6.37
CA GLY A 10 -21.20 -45.26 6.22
C GLY A 10 -20.63 -45.79 7.54
N VAL A 11 -19.99 -46.96 7.47
CA VAL A 11 -19.31 -47.55 8.64
C VAL A 11 -18.13 -46.66 9.01
N ASN A 12 -18.17 -46.07 10.20
CA ASN A 12 -17.17 -45.10 10.68
C ASN A 12 -16.99 -43.89 9.74
N THR A 13 -18.00 -43.54 8.96
CA THR A 13 -17.97 -42.40 8.02
C THR A 13 -19.13 -41.46 8.32
N CYS A 14 -18.79 -40.20 8.61
CA CYS A 14 -19.74 -39.16 8.98
C CYS A 14 -19.73 -38.05 7.94
N GLN A 15 -20.90 -37.65 7.45
CA GLN A 15 -21.07 -36.38 6.76
C GLN A 15 -21.24 -35.30 7.82
N CYS A 16 -20.16 -34.57 8.11
CA CYS A 16 -20.16 -33.55 9.15
C CYS A 16 -21.03 -32.34 8.79
N PHE A 17 -21.64 -31.71 9.79
CA PHE A 17 -22.35 -30.45 9.60
C PHE A 17 -21.37 -29.33 9.25
N ARG A 18 -21.90 -28.23 8.70
CA ARG A 18 -21.08 -27.06 8.30
C ARG A 18 -20.24 -26.56 9.49
N GLY A 19 -18.94 -26.32 9.24
CA GLY A 19 -17.99 -25.88 10.26
C GLY A 19 -17.38 -27.02 11.08
N PHE A 20 -17.54 -28.27 10.64
CA PHE A 20 -16.94 -29.45 11.27
C PHE A 20 -16.27 -30.35 10.23
N ARG A 21 -15.18 -31.01 10.63
CA ARG A 21 -14.49 -32.05 9.83
C ARG A 21 -14.40 -33.35 10.62
N GLN A 22 -14.50 -34.48 9.93
CA GLN A 22 -14.40 -35.79 10.57
C GLN A 22 -12.98 -36.01 11.08
N VAL A 23 -12.83 -36.36 12.36
CA VAL A 23 -11.54 -36.78 12.92
C VAL A 23 -11.19 -38.16 12.36
N THR A 24 -9.97 -38.29 11.82
CA THR A 24 -9.52 -39.54 11.17
C THR A 24 -9.68 -40.73 12.10
N GLY A 25 -10.46 -41.73 11.68
CA GLY A 25 -10.71 -42.96 12.46
C GLY A 25 -11.72 -42.83 13.60
N SER A 26 -12.42 -41.70 13.73
CA SER A 26 -13.44 -41.46 14.76
C SER A 26 -14.82 -41.20 14.14
N THR A 27 -15.89 -41.44 14.91
CA THR A 27 -17.26 -40.99 14.58
C THR A 27 -17.54 -39.57 15.13
N GLU A 28 -16.49 -38.84 15.49
CA GLU A 28 -16.57 -37.47 15.95
C GLU A 28 -16.21 -36.50 14.82
N CYS A 29 -17.10 -35.55 14.55
CA CYS A 29 -16.81 -34.38 13.74
C CYS A 29 -16.35 -33.26 14.67
N ALA A 30 -15.07 -32.89 14.57
CA ALA A 30 -14.46 -31.80 15.33
C ALA A 30 -14.65 -30.48 14.57
N PRO A 31 -14.72 -29.32 15.26
CA PRO A 31 -14.76 -28.02 14.62
C PRO A 31 -13.65 -27.85 13.58
N GLU A 32 -13.99 -27.23 12.45
CA GLU A 32 -13.01 -26.78 11.46
C GLU A 32 -12.43 -25.44 11.93
N CYS A 33 -11.15 -25.44 12.30
CA CYS A 33 -10.43 -24.28 12.82
C CYS A 33 -8.96 -24.35 12.42
N ASP A 34 -8.29 -23.19 12.42
CA ASP A 34 -6.84 -23.13 12.28
C ASP A 34 -6.18 -23.41 13.63
N VAL A 35 -5.77 -24.66 13.84
CA VAL A 35 -5.23 -25.14 15.13
C VAL A 35 -3.91 -24.48 15.53
N GLU A 36 -3.28 -23.72 14.63
CA GLU A 36 -2.08 -22.94 14.95
C GLU A 36 -2.39 -21.65 15.71
N VAL A 37 -3.60 -21.11 15.55
CA VAL A 37 -4.02 -19.79 16.10
C VAL A 37 -5.39 -19.83 16.80
N ALA A 38 -5.90 -21.04 17.07
CA ALA A 38 -7.18 -21.29 17.72
C ALA A 38 -7.11 -22.46 18.70
N ASP A 39 -7.66 -22.26 19.90
CA ASP A 39 -7.93 -23.35 20.84
C ASP A 39 -9.36 -23.86 20.64
N CYS A 40 -9.48 -25.09 20.13
CA CYS A 40 -10.74 -25.75 19.78
C CYS A 40 -11.19 -26.76 20.85
N GLY A 41 -10.52 -26.77 22.02
CA GLY A 41 -10.75 -27.70 23.13
C GLY A 41 -11.31 -27.08 24.41
N ILE A 42 -11.47 -25.75 24.47
CA ILE A 42 -12.00 -25.04 25.65
C ILE A 42 -13.47 -25.38 25.91
N GLU A 43 -14.29 -25.44 24.86
CA GLU A 43 -15.71 -25.79 24.94
C GLU A 43 -16.09 -26.79 23.84
N PRO A 44 -17.08 -27.67 24.09
CA PRO A 44 -17.58 -28.56 23.06
C PRO A 44 -18.04 -27.77 21.84
N ASN A 45 -17.47 -28.09 20.68
CA ASN A 45 -17.89 -27.55 19.39
C ASN A 45 -17.67 -26.03 19.19
N ARG A 46 -16.72 -25.42 19.90
CA ARG A 46 -16.39 -23.99 19.75
C ARG A 46 -14.88 -23.77 19.75
N CYS A 47 -14.43 -22.82 18.94
CA CYS A 47 -13.03 -22.41 18.86
C CYS A 47 -12.89 -21.01 19.45
N SER A 48 -11.83 -20.79 20.22
CA SER A 48 -11.42 -19.45 20.68
C SER A 48 -10.11 -19.09 19.99
N CYS A 49 -10.06 -17.91 19.37
CA CYS A 49 -8.85 -17.40 18.76
C CYS A 49 -7.86 -16.92 19.83
N GLU A 50 -6.57 -16.96 19.49
CA GLU A 50 -5.51 -16.34 20.29
C GLU A 50 -5.63 -14.81 20.32
N GLU A 51 -4.92 -14.16 21.26
CA GLU A 51 -4.91 -12.70 21.37
C GLU A 51 -4.41 -12.05 20.06
N GLY A 52 -5.15 -11.05 19.57
CA GLY A 52 -4.84 -10.38 18.31
C GLY A 52 -5.35 -11.11 17.07
N PHE A 53 -6.21 -12.12 17.22
CA PHE A 53 -6.95 -12.77 16.14
C PHE A 53 -8.47 -12.72 16.38
N GLU A 54 -9.24 -12.60 15.31
CA GLU A 54 -10.71 -12.59 15.32
C GLU A 54 -11.26 -13.79 14.55
N PHE A 55 -12.37 -14.38 15.04
CA PHE A 55 -12.99 -15.51 14.36
C PHE A 55 -13.87 -15.04 13.19
N GLU A 56 -13.42 -15.27 11.96
CA GLU A 56 -14.15 -14.96 10.74
C GLU A 56 -14.17 -16.18 9.80
N ASN A 57 -15.33 -16.51 9.23
CA ASN A 57 -15.48 -17.58 8.24
C ASN A 57 -14.89 -18.96 8.66
N HIS A 58 -15.06 -19.35 9.92
CA HIS A 58 -14.52 -20.60 10.52
C HIS A 58 -12.99 -20.62 10.65
N ARG A 59 -12.34 -19.46 10.66
CA ARG A 59 -10.89 -19.33 10.83
C ARG A 59 -10.60 -18.16 11.77
N CYS A 60 -9.48 -18.22 12.45
CA CYS A 60 -8.97 -17.08 13.19
C CYS A 60 -8.12 -16.26 12.23
N ILE A 61 -8.58 -15.04 11.93
CA ILE A 61 -7.88 -14.09 11.07
C ILE A 61 -7.13 -13.07 11.95
N PRO A 62 -5.95 -12.61 11.53
CA PRO A 62 -5.20 -11.63 12.30
C PRO A 62 -5.95 -10.29 12.38
N GLN A 63 -5.89 -9.65 13.54
CA GLN A 63 -6.43 -8.34 13.79
C GLN A 63 -5.32 -7.29 13.77
N CYS A 64 -5.54 -6.20 13.03
CA CYS A 64 -4.70 -5.02 13.04
C CYS A 64 -5.53 -3.82 13.52
N ASP A 65 -5.05 -3.13 14.57
CA ASP A 65 -5.73 -1.99 15.20
C ASP A 65 -5.96 -0.84 14.23
N ALA A 66 -5.02 -0.66 13.29
CA ALA A 66 -5.20 0.21 12.14
C ALA A 66 -5.07 -0.59 10.85
N THR A 67 -5.88 -0.23 9.86
CA THR A 67 -5.85 -0.85 8.54
C THR A 67 -4.47 -0.72 7.90
N CYS A 68 -3.93 -1.83 7.40
CA CYS A 68 -2.70 -1.84 6.60
C CYS A 68 -2.92 -1.11 5.27
N SER A 69 -2.19 -0.03 5.00
CA SER A 69 -2.26 0.66 3.71
C SER A 69 -1.26 0.05 2.72
N ASN A 70 -1.70 -0.35 1.52
CA ASN A 70 -0.90 -1.06 0.50
C ASN A 70 -0.26 -2.35 1.05
N GLY A 71 -1.04 -3.11 1.82
CA GLY A 71 -0.63 -4.38 2.39
C GLY A 71 -1.79 -5.11 3.04
N LEU A 72 -1.50 -6.30 3.55
CA LEU A 72 -2.44 -7.17 4.22
C LEU A 72 -2.05 -7.36 5.69
N CYS A 73 -3.03 -7.44 6.57
CA CYS A 73 -2.81 -7.87 7.95
C CYS A 73 -2.53 -9.39 7.94
N THR A 74 -1.31 -9.78 8.28
CA THR A 74 -0.87 -11.19 8.26
C THR A 74 -0.50 -11.72 9.63
N GLY A 75 -0.46 -10.85 10.63
CA GLY A 75 -0.34 -11.20 12.04
C GLY A 75 -0.92 -10.09 12.92
N PRO A 76 -1.03 -10.32 14.23
CA PRO A 76 -1.49 -9.31 15.18
C PRO A 76 -0.69 -8.01 15.04
N ASN A 77 -1.35 -6.93 14.63
CA ASN A 77 -0.72 -5.64 14.36
C ASN A 77 0.52 -5.71 13.44
N ASN A 78 0.54 -6.67 12.53
CA ASN A 78 1.64 -6.89 11.59
C ASN A 78 1.12 -6.86 10.14
N CYS A 79 1.63 -5.91 9.37
CA CYS A 79 1.29 -5.73 7.97
C CYS A 79 2.38 -6.32 7.07
N THR A 80 1.99 -7.23 6.18
CA THR A 80 2.82 -7.61 5.04
C THR A 80 2.48 -6.72 3.86
N CYS A 81 3.48 -6.02 3.34
CA CYS A 81 3.31 -5.08 2.25
C CYS A 81 3.07 -5.77 0.91
N ASP A 82 2.27 -5.14 0.05
CA ASP A 82 2.04 -5.58 -1.31
C ASP A 82 3.34 -5.51 -2.14
N GLU A 83 3.35 -6.21 -3.28
CA GLU A 83 4.51 -6.21 -4.18
C GLU A 83 4.86 -4.78 -4.63
N GLY A 84 6.15 -4.42 -4.50
CA GLY A 84 6.64 -3.09 -4.83
C GLY A 84 6.50 -2.06 -3.69
N PHE A 85 6.02 -2.45 -2.52
CA PHE A 85 5.96 -1.62 -1.32
C PHE A 85 6.86 -2.14 -0.19
N ILE A 86 7.22 -1.27 0.73
CA ILE A 86 8.02 -1.58 1.92
C ILE A 86 7.43 -0.90 3.16
N GLN A 87 7.59 -1.52 4.33
CA GLN A 87 7.04 -1.00 5.57
C GLN A 87 7.71 0.34 5.95
N ASP A 88 6.88 1.32 6.31
CA ASP A 88 7.31 2.63 6.78
C ASP A 88 7.94 2.49 8.18
N THR A 89 9.08 3.14 8.40
CA THR A 89 9.86 3.02 9.63
C THR A 89 9.24 3.72 10.84
N LEU A 90 8.33 4.67 10.60
CA LEU A 90 7.63 5.44 11.63
C LEU A 90 6.18 4.97 11.83
N ARG A 91 5.59 4.36 10.80
CA ARG A 91 4.19 3.93 10.77
C ARG A 91 4.11 2.45 10.36
N PRO A 92 4.12 1.50 11.31
CA PRO A 92 4.19 0.07 11.00
C PRO A 92 2.98 -0.45 10.20
N ASN A 93 1.84 0.25 10.26
CA ASN A 93 0.63 -0.07 9.49
C ASN A 93 0.62 0.53 8.08
N MET A 94 1.70 1.19 7.66
CA MET A 94 1.82 1.83 6.36
C MET A 94 2.92 1.22 5.52
N CYS A 95 2.57 0.77 4.33
CA CYS A 95 3.52 0.35 3.30
C CYS A 95 3.68 1.49 2.28
N VAL A 96 4.92 1.98 2.17
CA VAL A 96 5.32 3.04 1.24
C VAL A 96 5.88 2.43 -0.05
N PRO A 97 5.64 3.06 -1.21
CA PRO A 97 6.09 2.54 -2.50
C PRO A 97 7.62 2.54 -2.60
N ILE A 98 8.16 1.53 -3.28
CA ILE A 98 9.58 1.44 -3.63
C ILE A 98 9.79 2.09 -5.00
N CYS A 99 10.70 3.06 -5.07
CA CYS A 99 11.21 3.60 -6.33
C CYS A 99 12.68 3.22 -6.48
N THR A 100 13.03 2.56 -7.58
CA THR A 100 14.41 2.11 -7.88
C THR A 100 15.42 3.25 -7.95
N SER A 101 14.97 4.44 -8.33
CA SER A 101 15.73 5.68 -8.24
C SER A 101 14.96 6.73 -7.43
N LEU A 102 15.69 7.58 -6.73
CA LEU A 102 15.11 8.71 -5.99
C LEU A 102 14.34 9.65 -6.92
N CYS A 103 13.12 10.03 -6.52
CA CYS A 103 12.34 11.04 -7.21
C CYS A 103 12.92 12.43 -6.95
N HIS A 104 13.62 13.02 -7.92
CA HIS A 104 14.18 14.36 -7.77
C HIS A 104 13.08 15.42 -7.96
N ASN A 105 12.89 16.31 -6.98
CA ASN A 105 11.76 17.27 -6.92
C ASN A 105 10.37 16.62 -7.05
N GLY A 106 10.24 15.39 -6.58
CA GLY A 106 8.99 14.62 -6.60
C GLY A 106 8.87 13.70 -5.40
N ALA A 107 7.70 13.10 -5.25
CA ALA A 107 7.43 12.05 -4.28
C ALA A 107 7.18 10.72 -5.01
N CYS A 108 7.71 9.63 -4.45
CA CYS A 108 7.34 8.28 -4.88
C CYS A 108 5.94 7.99 -4.33
N VAL A 109 4.94 7.84 -5.21
CA VAL A 109 3.53 7.67 -4.80
C VAL A 109 2.95 6.32 -5.19
N VAL A 110 3.55 5.68 -6.19
CA VAL A 110 3.26 4.34 -6.69
C VAL A 110 4.62 3.71 -7.04
N PRO A 111 4.80 2.37 -6.97
CA PRO A 111 6.08 1.76 -7.27
C PRO A 111 6.67 2.25 -8.60
N ASN A 112 7.92 2.70 -8.55
CA ASN A 112 8.66 3.29 -9.68
C ASN A 112 7.96 4.47 -10.40
N THR A 113 7.02 5.15 -9.75
CA THR A 113 6.30 6.29 -10.32
C THR A 113 6.43 7.52 -9.43
N CYS A 114 7.08 8.55 -9.98
CA CYS A 114 7.27 9.84 -9.32
C CYS A 114 6.13 10.81 -9.65
N GLN A 115 5.48 11.32 -8.61
CA GLN A 115 4.60 12.49 -8.71
C GLN A 115 5.41 13.74 -8.41
N CYS A 116 5.45 14.68 -9.36
CA CYS A 116 6.19 15.92 -9.20
C CYS A 116 5.55 16.83 -8.14
N LEU A 117 6.41 17.53 -7.40
CA LEU A 117 5.97 18.52 -6.42
C LEU A 117 5.25 19.70 -7.11
N PRO A 118 4.40 20.46 -6.41
CA PRO A 118 3.75 21.64 -6.97
C PRO A 118 4.77 22.61 -7.59
N GLY A 119 4.50 23.06 -8.80
CA GLY A 119 5.41 23.90 -9.58
C GLY A 119 6.46 23.13 -10.39
N TYR A 120 6.49 21.80 -10.33
CA TYR A 120 7.37 20.98 -11.15
C TYR A 120 6.58 20.10 -12.13
N HIS A 121 7.21 19.70 -13.23
CA HIS A 121 6.64 18.80 -14.22
C HIS A 121 7.62 17.64 -14.52
N GLN A 122 7.14 16.55 -15.08
CA GLN A 122 8.00 15.40 -15.39
C GLN A 122 9.07 15.78 -16.42
N SER A 123 10.32 15.43 -16.13
CA SER A 123 11.41 15.59 -17.08
C SER A 123 11.23 14.63 -18.26
N ASN A 124 11.42 15.15 -19.47
CA ASN A 124 11.42 14.33 -20.69
C ASN A 124 12.79 13.69 -20.97
N THR A 125 13.83 14.08 -20.23
CA THR A 125 15.22 13.69 -20.51
C THR A 125 15.82 12.81 -19.42
N VAL A 126 15.40 13.02 -18.17
CA VAL A 126 15.90 12.28 -17.01
C VAL A 126 14.73 11.52 -16.36
N PRO A 127 14.74 10.17 -16.36
CA PRO A 127 13.69 9.40 -15.71
C PRO A 127 13.67 9.71 -14.21
N ASN A 128 12.47 9.68 -13.61
CA ASN A 128 12.26 9.93 -12.18
C ASN A 128 12.78 11.30 -11.69
N SER A 129 12.89 12.26 -12.60
CA SER A 129 13.23 13.66 -12.30
C SER A 129 12.09 14.59 -12.67
N CYS A 130 11.89 15.60 -11.83
CA CYS A 130 10.93 16.65 -12.07
C CYS A 130 11.66 17.99 -12.29
N GLU A 131 11.34 18.64 -13.41
CA GLU A 131 11.90 19.93 -13.82
C GLU A 131 11.04 21.09 -13.30
N PRO A 132 11.65 22.22 -12.92
CA PRO A 132 10.90 23.38 -12.44
C PRO A 132 10.05 23.97 -13.57
N SER A 133 8.86 24.43 -13.21
CA SER A 133 7.93 25.06 -14.15
C SER A 133 8.00 26.59 -14.01
N CYS A 134 7.95 27.26 -15.15
CA CYS A 134 7.68 28.69 -15.23
C CYS A 134 6.25 28.88 -15.76
N ASP A 135 5.42 29.58 -15.01
CA ASP A 135 4.07 29.92 -15.46
C ASP A 135 4.18 31.05 -16.50
N PRO A 136 3.64 30.85 -17.73
CA PRO A 136 3.71 31.84 -18.81
C PRO A 136 2.99 33.16 -18.48
N LYS A 137 2.17 33.22 -17.42
CA LYS A 137 1.62 34.48 -16.90
C LYS A 137 2.68 35.40 -16.29
N TYR A 138 3.75 34.82 -15.74
CA TYR A 138 4.77 35.56 -15.00
C TYR A 138 6.12 35.59 -15.72
N VAL A 139 6.44 34.55 -16.50
CA VAL A 139 7.77 34.38 -17.12
C VAL A 139 7.61 33.87 -18.56
N ASP A 140 8.18 34.58 -19.54
CA ASP A 140 8.30 34.10 -20.92
C ASP A 140 9.59 33.28 -21.08
N VAL A 141 9.43 32.00 -21.44
CA VAL A 141 10.50 31.00 -21.51
C VAL A 141 11.21 30.92 -22.86
N ARG A 142 10.80 31.71 -23.87
CA ARG A 142 11.31 31.58 -25.25
C ARG A 142 12.85 31.66 -25.37
N ASN A 143 13.51 32.44 -24.52
CA ASN A 143 14.96 32.72 -24.58
C ASN A 143 15.71 32.29 -23.32
N GLY A 144 15.22 31.27 -22.61
CA GLY A 144 15.88 30.76 -21.42
C GLY A 144 15.34 29.39 -21.01
N HIS A 145 15.82 28.91 -19.87
CA HIS A 145 15.31 27.70 -19.23
C HIS A 145 15.04 27.94 -17.74
N CYS A 146 14.03 27.27 -17.21
CA CYS A 146 13.68 27.40 -15.80
C CYS A 146 14.73 26.66 -14.97
N ILE A 147 15.37 27.38 -14.04
CA ILE A 147 16.31 26.78 -13.07
C ILE A 147 15.70 26.65 -11.68
N SER A 148 14.60 27.37 -11.43
CA SER A 148 13.75 27.25 -10.26
C SER A 148 12.34 27.74 -10.62
N LEU A 149 11.41 27.63 -9.67
CA LEU A 149 10.01 28.04 -9.86
C LEU A 149 9.92 29.51 -10.28
N ASN A 150 9.44 29.76 -11.50
CA ASN A 150 9.39 31.09 -12.10
C ASN A 150 10.74 31.85 -12.10
N VAL A 151 11.87 31.14 -12.06
CA VAL A 151 13.21 31.73 -12.20
C VAL A 151 13.83 31.23 -13.50
N LEU A 152 13.92 32.13 -14.47
CA LEU A 152 14.49 31.85 -15.78
C LEU A 152 15.99 32.17 -15.79
N GLN A 153 16.80 31.19 -16.18
CA GLN A 153 18.15 31.46 -16.64
C GLN A 153 18.09 31.82 -18.13
N CYS A 154 18.49 33.03 -18.46
CA CYS A 154 18.57 33.48 -19.84
C CYS A 154 19.65 32.70 -20.60
N ASN A 155 19.39 32.43 -21.87
CA ASN A 155 20.39 31.89 -22.78
C ASN A 155 21.49 32.94 -23.02
N GLU A 156 22.67 32.50 -23.46
CA GLU A 156 23.77 33.44 -23.76
C GLU A 156 23.34 34.54 -24.74
N GLY A 157 23.74 35.77 -24.45
CA GLY A 157 23.36 36.96 -25.22
C GLY A 157 22.08 37.65 -24.75
N PHE A 158 21.20 36.94 -24.04
CA PHE A 158 19.94 37.48 -23.54
C PHE A 158 20.06 37.99 -22.10
N VAL A 159 19.50 39.18 -21.85
CA VAL A 159 19.41 39.78 -20.50
C VAL A 159 17.97 40.21 -20.20
N LEU A 160 17.58 40.13 -18.92
CA LEU A 160 16.29 40.66 -18.45
C LEU A 160 16.41 42.18 -18.31
N GLU A 161 15.89 42.96 -19.27
CA GLU A 161 15.87 44.42 -19.16
C GLU A 161 14.45 44.93 -18.84
N TYR A 162 14.26 45.54 -17.67
CA TYR A 162 12.98 46.15 -17.28
C TYR A 162 12.75 47.43 -18.08
N SER A 163 11.71 47.47 -18.93
CA SER A 163 11.31 48.69 -19.63
C SER A 163 10.28 49.48 -18.80
N PRO A 164 10.65 50.63 -18.22
CA PRO A 164 9.72 51.47 -17.44
C PRO A 164 8.63 52.11 -18.31
N LEU A 165 8.76 52.12 -19.64
CA LEU A 165 7.80 52.70 -20.58
C LEU A 165 6.67 51.73 -20.98
N SER A 166 6.98 50.43 -21.04
CA SER A 166 6.02 49.39 -21.44
C SER A 166 5.61 48.47 -20.29
N GLY A 167 6.33 48.52 -19.16
CA GLY A 167 6.16 47.59 -18.04
C GLY A 167 6.59 46.16 -18.38
N LEU A 168 7.24 45.95 -19.52
CA LEU A 168 7.63 44.64 -20.05
C LEU A 168 9.13 44.42 -19.91
N ILE A 169 9.53 43.16 -19.75
CA ILE A 169 10.92 42.75 -19.81
C ILE A 169 11.28 42.57 -21.30
N HIS A 170 12.31 43.27 -21.78
CA HIS A 170 12.81 43.14 -23.15
C HIS A 170 13.96 42.15 -23.20
N TYR A 171 14.05 41.43 -24.33
CA TYR A 171 15.14 40.54 -24.68
C TYR A 171 16.00 41.28 -25.71
N LEU A 172 17.26 41.57 -25.38
CA LEU A 172 18.29 41.94 -26.38
C LEU A 172 18.96 40.67 -26.92
#